data_AF-A0AAD8Y8W4-F1
#
_entry.id   AF-A0AAD8Y8W4-F1
#
_cell.length_a   1.000
_cell.length_b   1.000
_cell.length_c   1.000
_cell.angle_alpha   90.00
_cell.angle_beta   90.00
_cell.angle_gamma   90.00
#
_symmetry.space_group_name_H-M   'P 1'
#
loop_
_entity.id
_entity.type
_entity.pdbx_description
1 polymer ?
#
loop_
_entity_poly.entity_id
_entity_poly.type
_entity_poly.pdbx_seq_one_letter_code
_entity_poly.pdbx_strand_id
1 'polypeptide(L)'
;MRLDADENPDPMQRSADESMSGTQQLPTSKLFKTSNITGSVASQTKTQSQIQGGEEKKNYEKSIKITKNNSFSLSRFLNPWNDLADIIPHEEALSDKVESTTRTFGIVAALMGSLAAALFTFNPYDGYDTTTSREPLRDVDDECNGITQQEQEQQEPFSPLPLKRRNTLNFIEHVTFTQHVSGTSLLVSWGIPKSRLDDIYTACCAGSFYTGVLTTVLSSIINAWLAATPPGGVRSFVRLHSKSIVLMPALLCASTSLAGTALFIGLDREHGTPLWAVTIIGSKTTLSQESALEHNLRLSPHNYHVKRRSAPATLQLSPACRPHYRVATTSDTTGNITWSTSLPFTRIYFYHVRKAGGTMLRKFLKKVALTHNIHLAIQENKYAREEIGSHPDTMYVTNLRDPVERSISHFKYEGRWNCRQMIKNASHYIPNLHNAKKFEDWDQTGGFVPSPCDEPFSFDECAVNCYIQSFSGQGCSQDDWKTQYTLAQDRLFRYNLIFVYERFEDPTYVKAIEQFFGVEKAFNQESNYWCGPEAKQANKLYPLTTKFEAILKLEKLNSMDKRFYKEAVSCWDDDAAEYSFPKASADTFAPQNNSKITGDVY
;
A
#
# COMPACT_ATOMS: atom_id res chain seq x y z
N MET A 1 -9.65 -48.81 47.67
CA MET A 1 -9.61 -47.55 48.44
C MET A 1 -9.83 -46.41 47.46
N ARG A 2 -11.02 -45.82 47.52
CA ARG A 2 -11.40 -44.55 46.88
C ARG A 2 -10.75 -43.41 47.67
N LEU A 3 -10.45 -42.30 47.00
CA LEU A 3 -10.96 -40.98 47.39
C LEU A 3 -10.81 -40.03 46.18
N ASP A 4 -11.97 -39.50 45.81
CA ASP A 4 -12.24 -38.51 44.77
C ASP A 4 -11.85 -37.10 45.25
N ALA A 5 -11.58 -36.19 44.31
CA ALA A 5 -11.81 -34.75 44.47
C ALA A 5 -11.90 -34.10 43.08
N ASP A 6 -13.13 -33.94 42.61
CA ASP A 6 -13.54 -33.03 41.55
C ASP A 6 -13.51 -31.58 42.08
N GLU A 7 -13.02 -30.63 41.29
CA GLU A 7 -13.45 -29.23 41.37
C GLU A 7 -13.76 -28.70 39.97
N ASN A 8 -15.03 -28.34 39.82
CA ASN A 8 -15.70 -27.82 38.64
C ASN A 8 -16.23 -26.43 39.02
N PRO A 9 -15.89 -25.34 38.32
CA PRO A 9 -16.55 -24.06 38.54
C PRO A 9 -17.69 -23.85 37.51
N ASP A 10 -18.92 -23.83 38.02
CA ASP A 10 -20.13 -23.47 37.29
C ASP A 10 -20.18 -21.95 36.93
N PRO A 11 -20.94 -21.57 35.89
CA PRO A 11 -20.98 -20.22 35.34
C PRO A 11 -21.98 -19.29 36.03
N MET A 12 -21.64 -18.00 36.06
CA MET A 12 -22.51 -16.90 36.51
C MET A 12 -23.85 -16.87 35.74
N GLN A 13 -24.93 -17.15 36.47
CA GLN A 13 -26.30 -16.78 36.12
C GLN A 13 -26.48 -15.26 36.23
N ARG A 14 -27.05 -14.62 35.19
CA ARG A 14 -27.69 -13.30 35.32
C ARG A 14 -29.20 -13.49 35.29
N SER A 15 -29.81 -13.08 36.38
CA SER A 15 -31.25 -13.03 36.65
C SER A 15 -31.97 -12.09 35.69
N ALA A 16 -33.04 -12.61 35.09
CA ALA A 16 -34.18 -11.84 34.62
C ALA A 16 -35.13 -11.66 35.82
N ASP A 17 -35.61 -10.42 36.01
CA ASP A 17 -36.98 -10.07 36.42
C ASP A 17 -36.99 -8.62 36.88
N GLU A 18 -37.70 -7.75 36.14
CA GLU A 18 -38.63 -6.82 36.75
C GLU A 18 -39.66 -6.37 35.72
N SER A 19 -40.91 -6.68 36.05
CA SER A 19 -42.13 -6.32 35.37
C SER A 19 -42.55 -4.92 35.83
N MET A 20 -43.00 -4.06 34.91
CA MET A 20 -44.05 -3.10 35.22
C MET A 20 -44.98 -2.91 34.02
N SER A 21 -46.25 -3.18 34.30
CA SER A 21 -47.42 -2.95 33.47
C SER A 21 -47.63 -1.46 33.18
N GLY A 22 -48.07 -1.15 31.96
CA GLY A 22 -48.51 0.20 31.61
C GLY A 22 -49.29 0.22 30.30
N THR A 23 -50.47 -0.38 30.30
CA THR A 23 -51.45 -0.30 29.21
C THR A 23 -52.02 1.12 29.15
N GLN A 24 -51.76 1.87 28.07
CA GLN A 24 -52.63 2.98 27.67
C GLN A 24 -52.89 2.96 26.17
N GLN A 25 -54.18 2.93 25.85
CA GLN A 25 -54.79 3.02 24.54
C GLN A 25 -54.72 4.46 23.99
N LEU A 26 -54.41 4.57 22.68
CA LEU A 26 -55.02 5.40 21.62
C LEU A 26 -55.42 6.88 21.95
N PRO A 27 -55.17 7.81 21.00
CA PRO A 27 -56.10 7.90 19.87
C PRO A 27 -55.49 8.17 18.49
N THR A 28 -56.08 7.49 17.52
CA THR A 28 -56.22 7.90 16.12
C THR A 28 -56.86 9.29 16.00
N SER A 29 -56.34 10.14 15.12
CA SER A 29 -57.09 10.73 14.00
C SER A 29 -56.36 11.88 13.30
N LYS A 30 -56.75 12.06 12.02
CA LYS A 30 -56.66 13.24 11.13
C LYS A 30 -55.48 13.26 10.16
N LEU A 31 -55.73 12.91 8.89
CA LEU A 31 -56.30 13.77 7.82
C LEU A 31 -55.27 14.77 7.29
N PHE A 32 -54.64 14.44 6.17
CA PHE A 32 -54.42 15.41 5.10
C PHE A 32 -54.64 14.72 3.75
N LYS A 33 -55.70 15.17 3.08
CA LYS A 33 -56.08 14.83 1.72
C LYS A 33 -55.60 15.96 0.81
N THR A 34 -55.00 15.53 -0.31
CA THR A 34 -55.06 16.10 -1.66
C THR A 34 -54.58 17.53 -1.92
N SER A 35 -53.63 17.62 -2.85
CA SER A 35 -53.86 18.38 -4.09
C SER A 35 -53.16 17.70 -5.28
N ASN A 36 -53.97 17.03 -6.09
CA ASN A 36 -53.67 16.74 -7.50
C ASN A 36 -53.65 18.06 -8.26
N ILE A 37 -52.60 18.33 -9.03
CA ILE A 37 -52.64 19.29 -10.13
C ILE A 37 -52.41 18.50 -11.42
N THR A 38 -53.52 18.29 -12.11
CA THR A 38 -53.60 17.93 -13.53
C THR A 38 -53.10 19.11 -14.35
N GLY A 39 -52.01 18.89 -15.09
CA GLY A 39 -51.51 19.80 -16.13
C GLY A 39 -51.28 19.01 -17.41
N SER A 40 -52.31 18.97 -18.25
CA SER A 40 -52.29 18.46 -19.62
C SER A 40 -51.49 19.40 -20.51
N VAL A 41 -50.38 18.93 -21.09
CA VAL A 41 -49.87 19.46 -22.36
C VAL A 41 -49.47 18.28 -23.24
N ALA A 42 -50.37 17.93 -24.15
CA ALA A 42 -50.04 17.18 -25.34
C ALA A 42 -49.21 18.09 -26.25
N SER A 43 -48.02 17.66 -26.66
CA SER A 43 -47.47 18.08 -27.94
C SER A 43 -46.58 17.00 -28.54
N GLN A 44 -46.83 16.80 -29.82
CA GLN A 44 -46.26 15.85 -30.75
C GLN A 44 -44.73 15.89 -30.77
N THR A 45 -44.06 14.74 -30.68
CA THR A 45 -42.89 14.44 -31.52
C THR A 45 -42.63 12.95 -31.52
N LYS A 46 -43.19 12.26 -32.51
CA LYS A 46 -42.78 10.92 -32.92
C LYS A 46 -42.40 11.02 -34.39
N THR A 47 -41.27 10.41 -34.74
CA THR A 47 -40.81 10.06 -36.11
C THR A 47 -39.87 11.04 -36.82
N GLN A 48 -38.57 11.01 -36.46
CA GLN A 48 -37.43 11.19 -37.41
C GLN A 48 -36.08 11.01 -36.68
N SER A 49 -35.61 9.78 -36.46
CA SER A 49 -34.22 9.54 -36.03
C SER A 49 -33.69 8.14 -36.33
N GLN A 50 -34.04 7.55 -37.49
CA GLN A 50 -33.57 6.20 -37.85
C GLN A 50 -33.01 6.04 -39.27
N ILE A 51 -32.65 7.11 -39.97
CA ILE A 51 -32.07 7.01 -41.34
C ILE A 51 -30.66 7.63 -41.48
N GLN A 52 -30.17 8.41 -40.52
CA GLN A 52 -28.87 9.10 -40.63
C GLN A 52 -27.67 8.41 -39.96
N GLY A 53 -27.84 7.23 -39.35
CA GLY A 53 -26.74 6.48 -38.71
C GLY A 53 -25.98 5.51 -39.62
N GLY A 54 -26.39 5.39 -40.90
CA GLY A 54 -25.85 4.40 -41.84
C GLY A 54 -24.69 4.88 -42.71
N GLU A 55 -24.61 6.19 -43.01
CA GLU A 55 -23.60 6.74 -43.92
C GLU A 55 -22.30 7.17 -43.21
N GLU A 56 -22.37 7.66 -41.97
CA GLU A 56 -21.17 7.99 -41.19
C GLU A 56 -20.29 6.76 -40.91
N LYS A 57 -20.91 5.60 -40.66
CA LYS A 57 -20.19 4.35 -40.39
C LYS A 57 -19.42 3.85 -41.62
N LYS A 58 -19.94 4.06 -42.83
CA LYS A 58 -19.27 3.67 -44.09
C LYS A 58 -18.10 4.59 -44.43
N ASN A 59 -18.18 5.89 -44.11
CA ASN A 59 -17.05 6.80 -44.28
C ASN A 59 -15.93 6.57 -43.24
N TYR A 60 -16.29 6.14 -42.03
CA TYR A 60 -15.32 5.76 -40.99
C TYR A 60 -14.56 4.47 -41.35
N GLU A 61 -15.27 3.43 -41.83
CA GLU A 61 -14.63 2.19 -42.28
C GLU A 61 -13.77 2.36 -43.55
N LYS A 62 -14.14 3.29 -44.43
CA LYS A 62 -13.35 3.60 -45.63
C LYS A 62 -12.05 4.35 -45.31
N SER A 63 -12.04 5.21 -44.29
CA SER A 63 -10.81 5.86 -43.80
C SER A 63 -9.86 4.86 -43.12
N ILE A 64 -10.37 3.84 -42.43
CA ILE A 64 -9.54 2.83 -41.75
C ILE A 64 -8.88 1.85 -42.74
N LYS A 65 -9.48 1.61 -43.91
CA LYS A 65 -8.91 0.71 -44.94
C LYS A 65 -7.74 1.32 -45.73
N ILE A 66 -7.54 2.64 -45.71
CA ILE A 66 -6.43 3.30 -46.43
C ILE A 66 -5.09 3.18 -45.67
N THR A 67 -5.10 2.82 -44.38
CA THR A 67 -3.90 2.89 -43.52
C THR A 67 -3.16 1.56 -43.33
N LYS A 68 -3.50 0.49 -44.08
CA LYS A 68 -2.95 -0.87 -43.85
C LYS A 68 -1.63 -1.20 -44.55
N ASN A 69 -1.02 -0.28 -45.31
CA ASN A 69 0.26 -0.52 -46.01
C ASN A 69 1.41 0.40 -45.57
N ASN A 70 1.34 1.00 -44.38
CA ASN A 70 2.44 1.85 -43.89
C ASN A 70 3.44 1.02 -43.09
N SER A 71 4.58 0.70 -43.70
CA SER A 71 5.78 0.30 -42.99
C SER A 71 6.11 1.34 -41.91
N PHE A 72 6.59 0.87 -40.75
CA PHE A 72 7.05 1.75 -39.67
C PHE A 72 8.15 2.67 -40.21
N SER A 73 7.85 3.96 -40.37
CA SER A 73 8.84 4.96 -40.74
C SER A 73 9.32 5.68 -39.50
N LEU A 74 10.61 5.58 -39.20
CA LEU A 74 11.25 6.29 -38.08
C LEU A 74 10.98 7.81 -38.14
N SER A 75 10.85 8.38 -39.34
CA SER A 75 10.52 9.79 -39.52
C SER A 75 9.10 10.16 -39.03
N ARG A 76 8.14 9.24 -39.09
CA ARG A 76 6.79 9.45 -38.52
C ARG A 76 6.79 9.29 -37.02
N PHE A 77 7.53 8.30 -36.50
CA PHE A 77 7.69 8.11 -35.07
C PHE A 77 8.32 9.35 -34.39
N LEU A 78 9.32 9.95 -35.03
CA LEU A 78 9.99 11.16 -34.53
C LEU A 78 9.22 12.46 -34.83
N ASN A 79 8.07 12.41 -35.53
CA ASN A 79 7.30 13.61 -35.83
C ASN A 79 5.77 13.38 -35.80
N PRO A 80 5.20 13.06 -34.62
CA PRO A 80 3.78 12.75 -34.48
C PRO A 80 2.88 13.95 -34.79
N TRP A 81 3.39 15.18 -34.70
CA TRP A 81 2.62 16.40 -34.96
C TRP A 81 2.26 16.59 -36.43
N ASN A 82 3.09 16.07 -37.33
CA ASN A 82 2.78 16.09 -38.76
C ASN A 82 1.56 15.23 -39.08
N ASP A 83 1.50 14.02 -38.50
CA ASP A 83 0.36 13.11 -38.70
C ASP A 83 -0.89 13.62 -37.94
N LEU A 84 -0.71 14.23 -36.76
CA LEU A 84 -1.80 14.81 -35.99
C LEU A 84 -2.52 15.96 -36.74
N ALA A 85 -1.76 16.78 -37.48
CA ALA A 85 -2.30 17.84 -38.31
C ALA A 85 -3.21 17.32 -39.43
N ASP A 86 -2.98 16.08 -39.89
CA ASP A 86 -3.77 15.42 -40.92
C ASP A 86 -5.03 14.75 -40.35
N ILE A 87 -4.95 14.24 -39.11
CA ILE A 87 -6.02 13.49 -38.47
C ILE A 87 -7.09 14.42 -37.87
N ILE A 88 -6.69 15.57 -37.31
CA ILE A 88 -7.64 16.46 -36.63
C ILE A 88 -8.41 17.29 -37.68
N PRO A 89 -9.74 17.14 -37.78
CA PRO A 89 -10.53 17.81 -38.81
C PRO A 89 -10.74 19.31 -38.52
N HIS A 90 -10.81 19.71 -37.24
CA HIS A 90 -11.10 21.07 -36.81
C HIS A 90 -9.83 21.82 -36.39
N GLU A 91 -9.59 23.01 -36.95
CA GLU A 91 -8.38 23.80 -36.68
C GLU A 91 -8.31 24.36 -35.27
N GLU A 92 -9.46 24.69 -34.66
CA GLU A 92 -9.55 25.13 -33.27
C GLU A 92 -9.00 24.06 -32.31
N ALA A 93 -9.41 22.81 -32.49
CA ALA A 93 -8.94 21.70 -31.66
C ALA A 93 -7.42 21.44 -31.84
N LEU A 94 -6.87 21.69 -33.02
CA LEU A 94 -5.44 21.59 -33.28
C LEU A 94 -4.68 22.75 -32.62
N SER A 95 -5.22 23.97 -32.68
CA SER A 95 -4.68 25.16 -32.01
C SER A 95 -4.60 24.96 -30.49
N ASP A 96 -5.72 24.55 -29.87
CA ASP A 96 -5.82 24.32 -28.42
C ASP A 96 -4.81 23.26 -27.95
N LYS A 97 -4.63 22.19 -28.73
CA LYS A 97 -3.66 21.12 -28.45
C LYS A 97 -2.22 21.64 -28.47
N VAL A 98 -1.86 22.43 -29.47
CA VAL A 98 -0.51 22.98 -29.59
C VAL A 98 -0.25 23.98 -28.47
N GLU A 99 -1.18 24.91 -28.21
CA GLU A 99 -1.08 25.91 -27.15
C GLU A 99 -0.96 25.28 -25.76
N SER A 100 -1.80 24.27 -25.47
CA SER A 100 -1.74 23.54 -24.19
C SER A 100 -0.39 22.83 -24.01
N THR A 101 0.13 22.23 -25.07
CA THR A 101 1.40 21.49 -25.05
C THR A 101 2.59 22.42 -24.83
N THR A 102 2.69 23.48 -25.64
CA THR A 102 3.77 24.47 -25.53
C THR A 102 3.75 25.15 -24.17
N ARG A 103 2.58 25.58 -23.67
CA ARG A 103 2.45 26.22 -22.35
C ARG A 103 2.85 25.30 -21.21
N THR A 104 2.40 24.05 -21.24
CA THR A 104 2.76 23.05 -20.21
C THR A 104 4.26 22.83 -20.19
N PHE A 105 4.88 22.56 -21.34
CA PHE A 105 6.32 22.34 -21.39
C PHE A 105 7.14 23.59 -21.06
N GLY A 106 6.67 24.78 -21.42
CA GLY A 106 7.31 26.04 -21.04
C GLY A 106 7.35 26.26 -19.53
N ILE A 107 6.25 25.95 -18.83
CA ILE A 107 6.16 26.05 -17.36
C ILE A 107 7.09 25.03 -16.69
N VAL A 108 7.03 23.75 -17.10
CA VAL A 108 7.88 22.71 -16.50
C VAL A 108 9.36 23.00 -16.76
N ALA A 109 9.72 23.49 -17.95
CA ALA A 109 11.09 23.88 -18.27
C ALA A 109 11.59 25.04 -17.40
N ALA A 110 10.73 26.05 -17.12
CA ALA A 110 11.09 27.15 -16.24
C ALA A 110 11.32 26.68 -14.80
N LEU A 111 10.53 25.72 -14.31
CA LEU A 111 10.72 25.10 -13.00
C LEU A 111 12.03 24.31 -12.94
N MET A 112 12.34 23.50 -13.95
CA MET A 112 13.60 22.76 -14.01
C MET A 112 14.82 23.67 -14.12
N GLY A 113 14.72 24.74 -14.92
CA GLY A 113 15.76 25.77 -15.00
C GLY A 113 15.97 26.49 -13.65
N SER A 114 14.89 26.79 -12.93
CA SER A 114 14.97 27.40 -11.60
C SER A 114 15.58 26.46 -10.56
N LEU A 115 15.24 25.16 -10.60
CA LEU A 115 15.85 24.14 -9.75
C LEU A 115 17.35 24.01 -10.05
N ALA A 116 17.74 23.96 -11.32
CA ALA A 116 19.15 23.89 -11.72
C ALA A 116 19.93 25.14 -11.26
N ALA A 117 19.34 26.33 -11.36
CA ALA A 117 19.94 27.56 -10.85
C ALA A 117 20.08 27.55 -9.31
N ALA A 118 19.08 27.04 -8.59
CA ALA A 118 19.17 26.87 -7.15
C ALA A 118 20.31 25.89 -6.78
N LEU A 119 20.39 24.75 -7.46
CA LEU A 119 21.48 23.78 -7.29
C LEU A 119 22.85 24.40 -7.58
N PHE A 120 22.96 25.29 -8.56
CA PHE A 120 24.19 26.05 -8.82
C PHE A 120 24.59 26.98 -7.67
N THR A 121 23.62 27.65 -7.03
CA THR A 121 23.91 28.56 -5.92
C THR A 121 24.25 27.84 -4.62
N PHE A 122 23.88 26.56 -4.52
CA PHE A 122 24.38 25.66 -3.48
C PHE A 122 25.83 25.28 -3.81
N ASN A 123 26.77 26.18 -3.50
CA ASN A 123 28.18 25.82 -3.41
C ASN A 123 28.49 25.48 -1.95
N PRO A 124 28.49 24.20 -1.54
CA PRO A 124 28.67 23.80 -0.13
C PRO A 124 30.08 24.08 0.43
N TYR A 125 30.96 24.76 -0.32
CA TYR A 125 32.40 24.81 -0.01
C TYR A 125 32.98 26.16 0.44
N ASP A 126 32.19 27.24 0.51
CA ASP A 126 32.74 28.55 0.91
C ASP A 126 33.01 28.70 2.44
N GLY A 127 32.92 27.63 3.24
CA GLY A 127 32.94 27.73 4.71
C GLY A 127 33.98 26.94 5.50
N TYR A 128 34.73 26.01 4.91
CA TYR A 128 35.67 25.16 5.67
C TYR A 128 37.06 25.13 5.04
N ASP A 129 37.75 26.27 5.11
CA ASP A 129 39.19 26.31 5.03
C ASP A 129 39.76 25.84 6.38
N THR A 130 39.85 24.52 6.59
CA THR A 130 40.44 23.93 7.80
C THR A 130 41.97 24.05 7.86
N THR A 131 42.58 24.92 7.05
CA THR A 131 44.04 24.97 6.89
C THR A 131 44.74 26.21 7.45
N THR A 132 44.06 27.16 8.10
CA THR A 132 44.72 28.34 8.69
C THR A 132 44.33 28.60 10.14
N SER A 133 44.93 27.84 11.07
CA SER A 133 45.35 28.30 12.42
C SER A 133 45.75 27.09 13.28
N ARG A 134 46.84 26.42 12.92
CA ARG A 134 47.60 25.62 13.89
C ARG A 134 48.87 26.41 14.19
N GLU A 135 48.80 27.24 15.23
CA GLU A 135 49.99 27.89 15.80
C GLU A 135 51.02 26.80 16.15
N PRO A 136 52.29 26.94 15.77
CA PRO A 136 53.33 26.04 16.23
C PRO A 136 53.58 26.31 17.72
N LEU A 137 53.35 25.29 18.55
CA LEU A 137 53.90 25.22 19.90
C LEU A 137 55.41 25.44 19.81
N ARG A 138 55.88 26.53 20.43
CA ARG A 138 57.30 26.76 20.69
C ARG A 138 57.79 25.69 21.66
N ASP A 139 58.85 25.01 21.25
CA ASP A 139 59.73 24.23 22.10
C ASP A 139 60.24 25.11 23.26
N VAL A 140 60.15 24.58 24.48
CA VAL A 140 60.79 25.11 25.67
C VAL A 140 62.01 24.24 25.90
N ASP A 141 63.19 24.81 25.62
CA ASP A 141 64.47 24.23 25.97
C ASP A 141 64.72 24.31 27.49
N ASP A 142 65.32 23.24 27.99
CA ASP A 142 65.92 23.08 29.31
C ASP A 142 66.98 24.15 29.60
N GLU A 143 66.88 24.82 30.76
CA GLU A 143 68.08 25.31 31.44
C GLU A 143 67.90 25.35 32.97
N CYS A 144 68.68 24.51 33.65
CA CYS A 144 68.95 24.55 35.08
C CYS A 144 69.60 25.87 35.49
N ASN A 145 69.14 26.49 36.58
CA ASN A 145 69.99 26.86 37.73
C ASN A 145 69.19 27.51 38.88
N GLY A 146 69.27 26.88 40.05
CA GLY A 146 69.76 27.53 41.27
C GLY A 146 68.85 28.45 42.10
N ILE A 147 68.71 28.03 43.37
CA ILE A 147 68.95 28.85 44.59
C ILE A 147 67.73 29.48 45.32
N THR A 148 67.45 28.83 46.47
CA THR A 148 66.99 29.27 47.83
C THR A 148 65.64 29.94 48.11
N GLN A 149 65.03 29.40 49.20
CA GLN A 149 64.33 30.05 50.34
C GLN A 149 63.06 30.84 49.97
N GLN A 150 61.93 30.80 50.69
CA GLN A 150 61.67 30.65 52.11
C GLN A 150 60.14 30.45 52.32
N GLU A 151 59.75 29.88 53.47
CA GLU A 151 58.51 30.07 54.27
C GLU A 151 57.37 30.96 53.69
N GLN A 152 56.06 30.66 53.78
CA GLN A 152 55.32 30.49 55.05
C GLN A 152 53.82 30.13 54.82
N GLU A 153 53.23 29.43 55.80
CA GLU A 153 51.80 29.19 56.08
C GLU A 153 50.79 30.31 55.73
N GLN A 154 49.59 29.92 55.26
CA GLN A 154 48.33 30.19 55.99
C GLN A 154 47.08 29.51 55.39
N GLN A 155 46.33 28.84 56.27
CA GLN A 155 44.98 28.28 56.09
C GLN A 155 43.87 29.35 56.27
N GLU A 156 42.66 28.95 55.84
CA GLU A 156 41.30 29.38 56.29
C GLU A 156 40.45 30.27 55.32
N PRO A 157 39.10 30.33 55.45
CA PRO A 157 38.17 29.28 55.02
C PRO A 157 36.91 29.82 54.28
N PHE A 158 36.00 28.91 53.92
CA PHE A 158 34.61 29.05 53.49
C PHE A 158 33.89 30.41 53.59
N SER A 159 33.17 30.76 52.50
CA SER A 159 31.89 31.47 52.57
C SER A 159 30.99 31.18 51.34
N PRO A 160 29.66 31.33 51.45
CA PRO A 160 28.67 30.49 50.76
C PRO A 160 27.89 31.17 49.62
N LEU A 161 27.42 30.34 48.67
CA LEU A 161 26.20 30.39 47.82
C LEU A 161 25.73 31.74 47.18
N PRO A 162 25.25 31.71 45.92
CA PRO A 162 23.80 31.45 45.76
C PRO A 162 23.39 30.54 44.59
N LEU A 163 22.30 29.84 44.85
CA LEU A 163 21.39 29.11 43.97
C LEU A 163 21.33 29.62 42.52
N LYS A 164 21.60 28.73 41.56
CA LYS A 164 21.21 28.92 40.16
C LYS A 164 20.38 27.72 39.68
N ARG A 165 19.20 28.05 39.13
CA ARG A 165 18.14 27.19 38.58
C ARG A 165 18.66 25.92 37.88
N ARG A 166 18.09 24.77 38.25
CA ARG A 166 18.02 23.59 37.37
C ARG A 166 17.09 23.91 36.21
N ASN A 167 17.64 24.11 35.02
CA ASN A 167 16.93 23.90 33.77
C ASN A 167 17.00 22.41 33.43
N THR A 168 15.88 21.73 33.58
CA THR A 168 15.57 20.45 32.95
C THR A 168 15.36 20.70 31.46
N LEU A 169 16.37 20.42 30.64
CA LEU A 169 16.30 20.09 29.21
C LEU A 169 17.74 20.06 28.69
N ASN A 170 18.34 18.86 28.66
CA ASN A 170 19.47 18.50 27.80
C ASN A 170 19.56 16.98 27.80
N PHE A 171 18.75 16.35 26.96
CA PHE A 171 18.91 14.95 26.58
C PHE A 171 18.61 14.79 25.07
N ILE A 172 19.19 15.66 24.26
CA ILE A 172 19.41 15.46 22.82
C ILE A 172 20.71 16.18 22.46
N GLU A 173 21.83 15.70 22.99
CA GLU A 173 23.16 16.17 22.56
C GLU A 173 24.19 15.05 22.76
N HIS A 174 23.94 13.92 22.10
CA HIS A 174 24.95 12.89 21.86
C HIS A 174 24.64 12.16 20.56
N VAL A 175 24.54 12.93 19.47
CA VAL A 175 24.87 12.45 18.12
C VAL A 175 25.63 13.56 17.40
N THR A 176 26.74 14.01 17.99
CA THR A 176 27.83 14.61 17.21
C THR A 176 28.46 13.49 16.41
N PHE A 177 27.96 13.26 15.20
CA PHE A 177 28.60 12.40 14.21
C PHE A 177 29.99 12.96 13.91
N THR A 178 30.99 12.19 14.31
CA THR A 178 32.41 12.38 14.03
C THR A 178 32.70 12.30 12.52
N GLN A 179 33.13 13.42 11.93
CA GLN A 179 34.20 13.64 10.93
C GLN A 179 34.70 12.52 9.97
N HIS A 180 33.90 11.53 9.56
CA HIS A 180 34.34 10.52 8.56
C HIS A 180 33.37 10.25 7.38
N VAL A 181 32.47 11.19 7.06
CA VAL A 181 31.47 11.01 5.98
C VAL A 181 32.03 11.27 4.56
N SER A 182 33.34 11.53 4.40
CA SER A 182 33.93 11.62 3.06
C SER A 182 34.12 10.25 2.37
N GLY A 183 33.86 9.14 3.08
CA GLY A 183 34.03 7.77 2.57
C GLY A 183 32.76 7.04 2.12
N THR A 184 31.58 7.66 2.22
CA THR A 184 30.29 6.98 1.99
C THR A 184 29.59 7.37 0.68
N SER A 185 30.19 8.22 -0.15
CA SER A 185 29.66 8.47 -1.49
C SER A 185 29.81 7.19 -2.32
N LEU A 186 28.68 6.65 -2.78
CA LEU A 186 28.66 5.45 -3.62
C LEU A 186 29.45 5.68 -4.92
N LEU A 187 29.47 6.90 -5.43
CA LEU A 187 30.25 7.28 -6.62
C LEU A 187 31.76 7.29 -6.35
N VAL A 188 32.19 7.73 -5.17
CA VAL A 188 33.59 7.61 -4.73
C VAL A 188 33.96 6.14 -4.50
N SER A 189 33.04 5.34 -3.96
CA SER A 189 33.22 3.88 -3.80
C SER A 189 33.33 3.15 -5.15
N TRP A 190 32.73 3.69 -6.20
CA TRP A 190 32.87 3.23 -7.59
C TRP A 190 34.14 3.73 -8.28
N GLY A 191 35.02 4.42 -7.54
CA GLY A 191 36.33 4.87 -8.03
C GLY A 191 36.30 6.17 -8.83
N ILE A 192 35.20 6.94 -8.80
CA ILE A 192 35.15 8.25 -9.47
C ILE A 192 35.87 9.27 -8.56
N PRO A 193 36.96 9.93 -9.04
CA PRO A 193 37.66 10.94 -8.25
C PRO A 193 36.73 12.09 -7.87
N LYS A 194 36.86 12.63 -6.64
CA LYS A 194 36.03 13.74 -6.16
C LYS A 194 36.02 14.94 -7.10
N SER A 195 37.18 15.32 -7.67
CA SER A 195 37.28 16.42 -8.62
C SER A 195 36.43 16.20 -9.88
N ARG A 196 36.35 14.96 -10.38
CA ARG A 196 35.47 14.61 -11.51
C ARG A 196 34.00 14.71 -11.16
N LEU A 197 33.63 14.47 -9.90
CA LEU A 197 32.24 14.61 -9.43
C LEU A 197 31.79 16.07 -9.37
N ASP A 198 32.69 16.98 -8.99
CA ASP A 198 32.44 18.43 -9.05
C ASP A 198 32.20 18.89 -10.50
N ASP A 199 33.04 18.44 -11.42
CA ASP A 199 32.90 18.76 -12.85
C ASP A 199 31.60 18.20 -13.42
N ILE A 200 31.24 16.95 -13.10
CA ILE A 200 29.99 16.31 -13.56
C ILE A 200 28.77 17.01 -12.97
N TYR A 201 28.78 17.30 -11.67
CA TYR A 201 27.69 18.02 -11.01
C TYR A 201 27.47 19.38 -11.66
N THR A 202 28.54 20.16 -11.82
CA THR A 202 28.51 21.49 -12.43
C THR A 202 28.03 21.41 -13.88
N ALA A 203 28.51 20.44 -14.66
CA ALA A 203 28.08 20.23 -16.04
C ALA A 203 26.60 19.81 -16.13
N CYS A 204 26.10 18.99 -15.20
CA CYS A 204 24.70 18.60 -15.12
C CYS A 204 23.80 19.78 -14.76
N CYS A 205 24.19 20.60 -13.76
CA CYS A 205 23.49 21.84 -13.44
C CYS A 205 23.47 22.79 -14.65
N ALA A 206 24.62 22.98 -15.32
CA ALA A 206 24.77 23.85 -16.49
C ALA A 206 23.84 23.40 -17.62
N GLY A 207 23.95 22.11 -17.97
CA GLY A 207 23.17 21.53 -19.04
C GLY A 207 21.68 21.58 -18.73
N SER A 208 21.27 21.29 -17.49
CA SER A 208 19.86 21.39 -17.08
C SER A 208 19.32 22.81 -17.19
N PHE A 209 20.08 23.80 -16.73
CA PHE A 209 19.74 25.22 -16.80
C PHE A 209 19.57 25.69 -18.25
N TYR A 210 20.59 25.51 -19.09
CA TYR A 210 20.55 25.99 -20.47
C TYR A 210 19.49 25.28 -21.32
N THR A 211 19.29 23.97 -21.13
CA THR A 211 18.23 23.23 -21.83
C THR A 211 16.84 23.63 -21.35
N GLY A 212 16.66 23.92 -20.06
CA GLY A 212 15.42 24.47 -19.50
C GLY A 212 15.10 25.85 -20.09
N VAL A 213 16.06 26.79 -20.04
CA VAL A 213 15.89 28.14 -20.61
C VAL A 213 15.59 28.08 -22.11
N LEU A 214 16.32 27.25 -22.87
CA LEU A 214 16.09 27.10 -24.31
C LEU A 214 14.67 26.55 -24.59
N THR A 215 14.20 25.60 -23.79
CA THR A 215 12.84 25.04 -23.92
C THR A 215 11.78 26.10 -23.63
N THR A 216 11.97 26.93 -22.59
CA THR A 216 11.06 28.04 -22.25
C THR A 216 11.02 29.08 -23.37
N VAL A 217 12.18 29.49 -23.89
CA VAL A 217 12.26 30.45 -25.01
C VAL A 217 11.59 29.89 -26.26
N LEU A 218 11.86 28.63 -26.60
CA LEU A 218 11.27 27.97 -27.76
C LEU A 218 9.74 27.87 -27.63
N SER A 219 9.24 27.52 -26.44
CA SER A 219 7.81 27.49 -26.13
C SER A 219 7.17 28.88 -26.30
N SER A 220 7.79 29.95 -25.80
CA SER A 220 7.31 31.32 -25.98
C SER A 220 7.27 31.75 -27.44
N ILE A 221 8.30 31.42 -28.23
CA ILE A 221 8.35 31.72 -29.67
C ILE A 221 7.22 31.00 -30.42
N ILE A 222 7.03 29.70 -30.17
CA ILE A 222 5.99 28.91 -30.84
C ILE A 222 4.59 29.45 -30.47
N ASN A 223 4.36 29.81 -29.20
CA ASN A 223 3.11 30.42 -28.78
C ASN A 223 2.85 31.78 -29.43
N ALA A 224 3.87 32.62 -29.53
CA ALA A 224 3.74 33.91 -30.21
C ALA A 224 3.43 33.74 -31.70
N TRP A 225 4.08 32.80 -32.38
CA TRP A 225 3.78 32.51 -33.78
C TRP A 225 2.41 31.88 -33.99
N LEU A 226 1.98 30.98 -33.10
CA LEU A 226 0.65 30.40 -33.14
C LEU A 226 -0.43 31.47 -32.98
N ALA A 227 -0.26 32.40 -32.03
CA ALA A 227 -1.19 33.51 -31.81
C ALA A 227 -1.26 34.50 -33.00
N ALA A 228 -0.18 34.62 -33.77
CA ALA A 228 -0.14 35.43 -35.00
C ALA A 228 -0.68 34.69 -36.24
N THR A 229 -0.95 33.38 -36.14
CA THR A 229 -1.43 32.58 -37.26
C THR A 229 -2.94 32.78 -37.44
N PRO A 230 -3.45 33.10 -38.65
CA PRO A 230 -4.88 33.24 -38.88
C PRO A 230 -5.62 31.90 -38.65
N PRO A 231 -6.92 31.91 -38.31
CA PRO A 231 -7.67 30.68 -37.97
C PRO A 231 -7.56 29.55 -39.02
N GLY A 232 -7.47 29.91 -40.31
CA GLY A 232 -7.29 28.99 -41.45
C GLY A 232 -5.85 28.49 -41.70
N GLY A 233 -4.88 28.91 -40.90
CA GLY A 233 -3.45 28.69 -41.11
C GLY A 233 -2.81 27.69 -40.15
N VAL A 234 -3.54 27.27 -39.11
CA VAL A 234 -2.99 26.47 -37.99
C VAL A 234 -2.43 25.14 -38.48
N ARG A 235 -3.11 24.46 -39.41
CA ARG A 235 -2.63 23.18 -39.95
C ARG A 235 -1.29 23.34 -40.71
N SER A 236 -1.18 24.36 -41.54
CA SER A 236 0.06 24.68 -42.26
C SER A 236 1.19 25.06 -41.29
N PHE A 237 0.86 25.82 -40.24
CA PHE A 237 1.80 26.17 -39.18
C PHE A 237 2.33 24.92 -38.45
N VAL A 238 1.45 24.01 -38.01
CA VAL A 238 1.85 22.78 -37.32
C VAL A 238 2.74 21.91 -38.20
N ARG A 239 2.42 21.73 -39.48
CA ARG A 239 3.27 20.96 -40.39
C ARG A 239 4.66 21.60 -40.55
N LEU A 240 4.71 22.91 -40.77
CA LEU A 240 5.94 23.66 -40.97
C LEU A 240 6.85 23.63 -39.73
N HIS A 241 6.27 23.77 -38.53
CA HIS A 241 7.00 23.85 -37.26
C HIS A 241 6.99 22.57 -36.44
N SER A 242 6.51 21.46 -37.01
CA SER A 242 6.35 20.17 -36.33
C SER A 242 7.64 19.68 -35.64
N LYS A 243 8.80 19.85 -36.28
CA LYS A 243 10.11 19.53 -35.70
C LYS A 243 10.43 20.36 -34.45
N SER A 244 10.14 21.65 -34.47
CA SER A 244 10.34 22.53 -33.31
C SER A 244 9.39 22.18 -32.16
N ILE A 245 8.16 21.76 -32.48
CA ILE A 245 7.19 21.30 -31.48
C ILE A 245 7.69 20.00 -30.81
N VAL A 246 8.26 19.07 -31.58
CA VAL A 246 8.86 17.83 -31.03
C VAL A 246 10.13 18.10 -30.22
N LEU A 247 10.91 19.11 -30.60
CA LEU A 247 12.17 19.44 -29.92
C LEU A 247 11.95 19.86 -28.46
N MET A 248 10.81 20.47 -28.12
CA MET A 248 10.51 20.90 -26.75
C MET A 248 10.48 19.73 -25.73
N PRO A 249 9.70 18.65 -25.91
CA PRO A 249 9.76 17.49 -25.02
C PRO A 249 11.16 16.87 -24.90
N ALA A 250 11.93 16.84 -25.99
CA ALA A 250 13.28 16.29 -25.99
C ALA A 250 14.24 17.14 -25.14
N LEU A 251 14.20 18.46 -25.30
CA LEU A 251 14.98 19.40 -24.50
C LEU A 251 14.56 19.37 -23.02
N LEU A 252 13.26 19.24 -22.74
CA LEU A 252 12.77 19.10 -21.37
C LEU A 252 13.22 17.79 -20.72
N CYS A 253 13.19 16.68 -21.46
CA CYS A 253 13.68 15.39 -20.99
C CYS A 253 15.18 15.45 -20.64
N ALA A 254 15.98 16.10 -21.48
CA ALA A 254 17.40 16.36 -21.20
C ALA A 254 17.56 17.23 -19.94
N SER A 255 16.81 18.33 -19.83
CA SER A 255 16.85 19.22 -18.66
C SER A 255 16.53 18.49 -17.36
N THR A 256 15.45 17.70 -17.35
CA THR A 256 14.99 16.95 -16.19
C THR A 256 15.97 15.85 -15.78
N SER A 257 16.52 15.12 -16.76
CA SER A 257 17.49 14.04 -16.50
C SER A 257 18.78 14.59 -15.90
N LEU A 258 19.26 15.73 -16.40
CA LEU A 258 20.46 16.40 -15.88
C LEU A 258 20.22 16.98 -14.48
N ALA A 259 19.05 17.59 -14.22
CA ALA A 259 18.68 18.05 -12.87
C ALA A 259 18.61 16.89 -11.87
N GLY A 260 17.99 15.78 -12.25
CA GLY A 260 17.91 14.57 -11.42
C GLY A 260 19.29 13.99 -11.10
N THR A 261 20.19 13.98 -12.09
CA THR A 261 21.58 13.54 -11.90
C THR A 261 22.34 14.46 -10.95
N ALA A 262 22.21 15.78 -11.11
CA ALA A 262 22.82 16.76 -10.21
C ALA A 262 22.29 16.61 -8.78
N LEU A 263 20.96 16.50 -8.61
CA LEU A 263 20.33 16.30 -7.31
C LEU A 263 20.82 15.02 -6.62
N PHE A 264 20.93 13.92 -7.38
CA PHE A 264 21.46 12.66 -6.86
C PHE A 264 22.90 12.81 -6.36
N ILE A 265 23.79 13.45 -7.14
CA ILE A 265 25.18 13.70 -6.74
C ILE A 265 25.22 14.61 -5.50
N GLY A 266 24.38 15.64 -5.44
CA GLY A 266 24.29 16.54 -4.28
C GLY A 266 23.87 15.79 -3.00
N LEU A 267 22.80 15.00 -3.07
CA LEU A 267 22.28 14.23 -1.94
C LEU A 267 23.24 13.13 -1.48
N ASP A 268 23.90 12.43 -2.42
CA ASP A 268 24.91 11.42 -2.11
C ASP A 268 26.10 12.04 -1.36
N ARG A 269 26.46 13.29 -1.67
CA ARG A 269 27.54 14.02 -0.99
C ARG A 269 27.17 14.50 0.41
N GLU A 270 25.96 15.02 0.61
CA GLU A 270 25.58 15.60 1.91
C GLU A 270 25.18 14.55 2.94
N HIS A 271 24.56 13.45 2.51
CA HIS A 271 23.92 12.52 3.44
C HIS A 271 24.44 11.08 3.33
N GLY A 272 25.29 10.77 2.34
CA GLY A 272 25.58 9.40 1.95
C GLY A 272 24.34 8.73 1.33
N THR A 273 24.52 7.84 0.36
CA THR A 273 23.39 7.34 -0.45
C THR A 273 22.36 6.60 0.42
N PRO A 274 21.10 7.05 0.48
CA PRO A 274 20.04 6.15 0.88
C PRO A 274 19.62 5.35 -0.36
N LEU A 275 19.82 4.03 -0.31
CA LEU A 275 19.65 3.05 -1.40
C LEU A 275 18.33 3.12 -2.20
N TRP A 276 17.32 3.89 -1.77
CA TRP A 276 16.02 4.01 -2.42
C TRP A 276 15.96 5.04 -3.56
N ALA A 277 16.94 5.94 -3.71
CA ALA A 277 16.90 7.00 -4.72
C ALA A 277 17.37 6.55 -6.13
N VAL A 278 17.97 5.36 -6.28
CA VAL A 278 18.57 4.89 -7.54
C VAL A 278 17.52 4.44 -8.58
N THR A 279 16.24 4.35 -8.21
CA THR A 279 15.21 3.78 -9.10
C THR A 279 14.62 4.76 -10.13
N ILE A 280 15.01 6.04 -10.14
CA ILE A 280 14.28 7.06 -10.94
C ILE A 280 14.81 7.28 -12.38
N ILE A 281 15.99 6.80 -12.78
CA ILE A 281 16.48 7.03 -14.16
C ILE A 281 16.37 5.77 -15.01
N GLY A 282 15.27 5.70 -15.76
CA GLY A 282 15.02 4.69 -16.78
C GLY A 282 16.04 4.74 -17.92
N SER A 283 16.89 3.72 -17.98
CA SER A 283 17.47 3.18 -19.21
C SER A 283 17.70 1.70 -18.98
N LYS A 284 17.01 0.86 -19.76
CA LYS A 284 17.16 -0.60 -19.73
C LYS A 284 18.57 -0.97 -20.18
N THR A 285 19.49 -1.07 -19.22
CA THR A 285 20.71 -1.89 -19.38
C THR A 285 20.63 -2.99 -18.34
N THR A 286 20.20 -4.16 -18.80
CA THR A 286 20.30 -5.43 -18.07
C THR A 286 21.77 -5.74 -17.78
N LEU A 287 22.23 -5.41 -16.59
CA LEU A 287 23.45 -5.95 -16.00
C LEU A 287 23.11 -6.44 -14.60
N SER A 288 23.20 -7.75 -14.46
CA SER A 288 22.98 -8.57 -13.26
C SER A 288 23.55 -7.91 -12.00
N GLN A 289 22.66 -7.41 -11.14
CA GLN A 289 22.98 -6.82 -9.83
C GLN A 289 22.14 -7.45 -8.70
N GLU A 290 21.83 -8.74 -8.83
CA GLU A 290 21.06 -9.50 -7.82
C GLU A 290 21.95 -10.17 -6.74
N SER A 291 23.27 -10.21 -6.94
CA SER A 291 24.19 -10.97 -6.06
C SER A 291 24.75 -10.20 -4.85
N ALA A 292 24.67 -8.87 -4.82
CA ALA A 292 25.28 -8.06 -3.75
C ALA A 292 24.37 -7.84 -2.52
N LEU A 293 23.06 -7.97 -2.68
CA LEU A 293 22.09 -7.74 -1.59
C LEU A 293 21.94 -8.98 -0.68
N GLU A 294 22.14 -10.20 -1.19
CA GLU A 294 22.09 -11.43 -0.38
C GLU A 294 23.33 -11.63 0.51
N HIS A 295 24.47 -11.00 0.20
CA HIS A 295 25.72 -11.25 0.93
C HIS A 295 25.83 -10.50 2.26
N ASN A 296 25.13 -9.37 2.44
CA ASN A 296 25.24 -8.54 3.64
C ASN A 296 24.24 -8.89 4.77
N LEU A 297 23.26 -9.75 4.52
CA LEU A 297 22.34 -10.28 5.55
C LEU A 297 22.84 -11.58 6.21
N ARG A 298 24.10 -11.98 5.97
CA ARG A 298 24.62 -13.31 6.37
C ARG A 298 25.76 -13.34 7.38
N LEU A 299 26.06 -12.24 8.08
CA LEU A 299 27.13 -12.23 9.08
C LEU A 299 26.62 -11.90 10.49
N SER A 300 26.11 -12.94 11.16
CA SER A 300 26.38 -13.18 12.58
C SER A 300 26.16 -14.67 12.88
N PRO A 301 27.23 -15.48 13.03
CA PRO A 301 27.09 -16.89 13.36
C PRO A 301 27.12 -17.06 14.88
N HIS A 302 25.95 -17.07 15.52
CA HIS A 302 25.78 -17.81 16.76
C HIS A 302 25.07 -19.14 16.46
N ASN A 303 25.78 -20.22 16.79
CA ASN A 303 25.39 -21.61 16.59
C ASN A 303 24.07 -21.94 17.31
N TYR A 304 22.94 -21.74 16.63
CA TYR A 304 21.76 -22.55 16.84
C TYR A 304 21.68 -23.56 15.70
N HIS A 305 21.90 -24.83 16.02
CA HIS A 305 21.63 -25.97 15.14
C HIS A 305 20.12 -26.12 14.92
N VAL A 306 19.50 -25.16 14.22
CA VAL A 306 18.24 -25.39 13.54
C VAL A 306 18.60 -26.27 12.35
N LYS A 307 18.25 -27.55 12.44
CA LYS A 307 18.35 -28.54 11.37
C LYS A 307 17.78 -27.91 10.10
N ARG A 308 18.65 -27.46 9.18
CA ARG A 308 18.25 -26.95 7.87
C ARG A 308 17.44 -28.05 7.21
N ARG A 309 16.11 -27.91 7.21
CA ARG A 309 15.25 -28.66 6.30
C ARG A 309 15.80 -28.37 4.90
N SER A 310 16.11 -29.44 4.17
CA SER A 310 16.45 -29.43 2.76
C SER A 310 15.55 -28.45 2.01
N ALA A 311 16.12 -27.73 1.03
CA ALA A 311 15.45 -26.73 0.20
C ALA A 311 13.96 -27.06 -0.03
N PRO A 312 13.04 -26.10 0.18
CA PRO A 312 11.61 -26.37 0.18
C PRO A 312 11.22 -27.06 -1.12
N ALA A 313 10.55 -28.20 -1.00
CA ALA A 313 9.96 -28.93 -2.10
C ALA A 313 9.22 -27.93 -3.01
N THR A 314 9.63 -27.84 -4.28
CA THR A 314 8.90 -27.21 -5.40
C THR A 314 7.98 -26.06 -4.99
N LEU A 315 8.48 -24.82 -5.04
CA LEU A 315 7.78 -23.54 -4.84
C LEU A 315 6.25 -23.72 -4.90
N GLN A 316 5.66 -23.97 -3.72
CA GLN A 316 4.27 -24.36 -3.62
C GLN A 316 3.44 -23.20 -4.14
N LEU A 317 2.74 -23.44 -5.25
CA LEU A 317 1.96 -22.40 -5.91
C LEU A 317 0.92 -21.88 -4.93
N SER A 318 0.84 -20.56 -4.77
CA SER A 318 -0.06 -19.97 -3.78
C SER A 318 -1.51 -20.38 -4.06
N PRO A 319 -2.27 -20.83 -3.02
CA PRO A 319 -3.69 -21.10 -3.13
C PRO A 319 -4.55 -19.87 -3.43
N ALA A 320 -3.97 -18.66 -3.39
CA ALA A 320 -4.64 -17.47 -3.88
C ALA A 320 -4.86 -17.56 -5.40
N CYS A 321 -3.81 -17.88 -6.16
CA CYS A 321 -3.86 -17.89 -7.63
C CYS A 321 -4.16 -19.26 -8.21
N ARG A 322 -3.83 -20.34 -7.50
CA ARG A 322 -4.05 -21.72 -7.95
C ARG A 322 -4.74 -22.52 -6.85
N PRO A 323 -6.02 -22.21 -6.56
CA PRO A 323 -6.78 -22.96 -5.59
C PRO A 323 -6.90 -24.43 -6.02
N HIS A 324 -7.05 -25.32 -5.03
CA HIS A 324 -7.00 -26.77 -5.27
C HIS A 324 -7.94 -27.55 -4.34
N TYR A 325 -8.41 -28.70 -4.84
CA TYR A 325 -9.17 -29.69 -4.08
C TYR A 325 -8.29 -30.73 -3.37
N ARG A 326 -6.97 -30.55 -3.35
CA ARG A 326 -6.07 -31.45 -2.63
C ARG A 326 -6.20 -31.20 -1.13
N VAL A 327 -6.34 -32.26 -0.36
CA VAL A 327 -6.33 -32.25 1.09
C VAL A 327 -4.91 -32.50 1.56
N ALA A 328 -4.37 -31.60 2.38
CA ALA A 328 -3.16 -31.88 3.12
C ALA A 328 -3.50 -32.94 4.17
N THR A 329 -2.95 -34.14 4.07
CA THR A 329 -3.01 -35.13 5.13
C THR A 329 -1.68 -35.10 5.86
N THR A 330 -1.72 -34.80 7.16
CA THR A 330 -0.55 -35.01 8.02
C THR A 330 -0.34 -36.51 8.15
N SER A 331 0.45 -37.10 7.25
CA SER A 331 0.75 -38.52 7.30
C SER A 331 2.12 -38.74 7.92
N ASP A 332 2.10 -39.42 9.04
CA ASP A 332 3.23 -40.01 9.74
C ASP A 332 3.94 -39.10 10.77
N THR A 333 4.42 -39.74 11.82
CA THR A 333 5.21 -39.21 12.94
C THR A 333 6.44 -38.39 12.51
N THR A 334 6.84 -38.52 11.25
CA THR A 334 7.94 -37.79 10.61
C THR A 334 7.58 -36.36 10.21
N GLY A 335 6.29 -35.99 10.20
CA GLY A 335 5.81 -34.66 9.83
C GLY A 335 5.80 -34.39 8.33
N ASN A 336 5.86 -35.43 7.49
CA ASN A 336 5.75 -35.30 6.04
C ASN A 336 4.28 -35.09 5.63
N ILE A 337 4.05 -34.07 4.81
CA ILE A 337 2.71 -33.77 4.29
C ILE A 337 2.48 -34.63 3.05
N THR A 338 1.42 -35.43 3.05
CA THR A 338 0.91 -36.06 1.83
C THR A 338 -0.31 -35.31 1.33
N TRP A 339 -0.53 -35.34 0.02
CA TRP A 339 -1.67 -34.69 -0.61
C TRP A 339 -2.59 -35.76 -1.18
N SER A 340 -3.86 -35.75 -0.77
CA SER A 340 -4.89 -36.64 -1.31
C SER A 340 -5.97 -35.86 -2.07
N THR A 341 -6.49 -36.47 -3.14
CA THR A 341 -7.69 -36.01 -3.86
C THR A 341 -8.84 -37.01 -3.74
N SER A 342 -8.69 -38.05 -2.91
CA SER A 342 -9.57 -39.22 -2.97
C SER A 342 -10.89 -39.07 -2.23
N LEU A 343 -11.06 -38.01 -1.43
CA LEU A 343 -12.23 -37.83 -0.59
C LEU A 343 -13.00 -36.55 -0.97
N PRO A 344 -14.33 -36.64 -1.14
CA PRO A 344 -15.16 -35.47 -1.29
C PRO A 344 -15.19 -34.66 0.02
N PHE A 345 -15.34 -33.35 -0.09
CA PHE A 345 -15.45 -32.48 1.09
C PHE A 345 -16.85 -32.57 1.71
N THR A 346 -16.92 -32.85 3.01
CA THR A 346 -18.19 -32.80 3.77
C THR A 346 -18.28 -31.54 4.65
N ARG A 347 -17.20 -30.75 4.69
CA ARG A 347 -17.06 -29.58 5.55
C ARG A 347 -16.22 -28.49 4.88
N ILE A 348 -16.60 -27.24 5.09
CA ILE A 348 -15.76 -26.06 4.85
C ILE A 348 -15.35 -25.49 6.21
N TYR A 349 -14.06 -25.26 6.39
CA TYR A 349 -13.53 -24.48 7.49
C TYR A 349 -13.06 -23.13 6.97
N PHE A 350 -13.73 -22.06 7.39
CA PHE A 350 -13.39 -20.69 7.03
C PHE A 350 -12.69 -19.99 8.20
N TYR A 351 -11.38 -19.75 8.04
CA TYR A 351 -10.68 -18.84 8.91
C TYR A 351 -10.89 -17.40 8.44
N HIS A 352 -11.73 -16.65 9.17
CA HIS A 352 -12.10 -15.29 8.82
C HIS A 352 -11.07 -14.29 9.36
N VAL A 353 -10.23 -13.75 8.48
CA VAL A 353 -9.41 -12.59 8.84
C VAL A 353 -10.24 -11.32 8.77
N ARG A 354 -10.30 -10.60 9.89
CA ARG A 354 -11.09 -9.38 10.02
C ARG A 354 -10.66 -8.31 9.02
N LYS A 355 -11.65 -7.57 8.53
CA LYS A 355 -11.49 -6.42 7.61
C LYS A 355 -10.94 -6.77 6.23
N ALA A 356 -10.92 -8.06 5.87
CA ALA A 356 -10.61 -8.57 4.54
C ALA A 356 -11.86 -9.11 3.81
N GLY A 357 -13.04 -8.53 4.06
CA GLY A 357 -14.30 -8.87 3.38
C GLY A 357 -15.01 -10.14 3.85
N GLY A 358 -14.64 -10.70 5.00
CA GLY A 358 -15.17 -12.00 5.41
C GLY A 358 -16.64 -12.02 5.82
N THR A 359 -17.29 -10.89 6.15
CA THR A 359 -18.76 -10.87 6.35
C THR A 359 -19.50 -11.26 5.06
N MET A 360 -19.04 -10.76 3.91
CA MET A 360 -19.61 -11.13 2.60
C MET A 360 -19.30 -12.59 2.28
N LEU A 361 -18.05 -13.03 2.50
CA LEU A 361 -17.67 -14.44 2.30
C LEU A 361 -18.43 -15.40 3.20
N ARG A 362 -18.73 -15.02 4.46
CA ARG A 362 -19.55 -15.82 5.38
C ARG A 362 -20.93 -16.10 4.78
N LYS A 363 -21.57 -15.09 4.19
CA LYS A 363 -22.87 -15.27 3.50
C LYS A 363 -22.74 -16.17 2.27
N PHE A 364 -21.71 -15.93 1.46
CA PHE A 364 -21.43 -16.74 0.28
C PHE A 364 -21.19 -18.22 0.64
N LEU A 365 -20.27 -18.49 1.56
CA LEU A 365 -19.94 -19.85 2.01
C LEU A 365 -21.12 -20.53 2.71
N LYS A 366 -21.99 -19.79 3.40
CA LYS A 366 -23.24 -20.35 3.93
C LYS A 366 -24.15 -20.83 2.81
N LYS A 367 -24.26 -20.07 1.71
CA LYS A 367 -25.01 -20.51 0.52
C LYS A 367 -24.35 -21.73 -0.13
N VAL A 368 -23.02 -21.78 -0.22
CA VAL A 368 -22.29 -22.97 -0.69
C VAL A 368 -22.61 -24.20 0.17
N ALA A 369 -22.53 -24.05 1.49
CA ALA A 369 -22.78 -25.13 2.43
C ALA A 369 -24.22 -25.68 2.32
N LEU A 370 -25.21 -24.78 2.16
CA LEU A 370 -26.60 -25.16 1.95
C LEU A 370 -26.83 -25.85 0.60
N THR A 371 -26.21 -25.37 -0.49
CA THR A 371 -26.34 -25.97 -1.82
C THR A 371 -25.82 -27.42 -1.85
N HIS A 372 -24.71 -27.68 -1.16
CA HIS A 372 -24.06 -29.00 -1.16
C HIS A 372 -24.41 -29.88 0.06
N ASN A 373 -25.24 -29.38 0.98
CA ASN A 373 -25.58 -30.04 2.25
C ASN A 373 -24.33 -30.48 3.06
N ILE A 374 -23.37 -29.56 3.18
CA ILE A 374 -22.11 -29.75 3.91
C ILE A 374 -22.04 -28.83 5.14
N HIS A 375 -21.17 -29.15 6.09
CA HIS A 375 -20.98 -28.34 7.28
C HIS A 375 -20.12 -27.10 7.01
N LEU A 376 -20.46 -25.94 7.58
CA LEU A 376 -19.63 -24.74 7.56
C LEU A 376 -19.18 -24.39 8.97
N ALA A 377 -17.89 -24.58 9.24
CA ALA A 377 -17.22 -24.09 10.45
C ALA A 377 -16.57 -22.73 10.16
N ILE A 378 -16.80 -21.75 11.02
CA ILE A 378 -16.20 -20.42 10.90
C ILE A 378 -15.44 -20.12 12.17
N GLN A 379 -14.18 -19.70 12.02
CA GLN A 379 -13.37 -19.19 13.12
C GLN A 379 -13.00 -17.74 12.86
N GLU A 380 -13.23 -16.88 13.85
CA GLU A 380 -12.96 -15.44 13.82
C GLU A 380 -12.37 -15.01 15.19
N ASN A 381 -11.70 -13.86 15.25
CA ASN A 381 -11.21 -13.20 16.46
C ASN A 381 -10.14 -13.96 17.27
N LYS A 382 -9.68 -15.10 16.76
CA LYS A 382 -8.67 -15.96 17.38
C LYS A 382 -7.62 -16.28 16.33
N TYR A 383 -6.41 -16.60 16.74
CA TYR A 383 -5.40 -17.18 15.85
C TYR A 383 -5.95 -18.48 15.25
N ALA A 384 -5.47 -18.91 14.08
CA ALA A 384 -5.91 -20.14 13.44
C ALA A 384 -5.61 -21.34 14.37
N ARG A 385 -6.66 -21.87 15.02
CA ARG A 385 -6.54 -22.93 16.04
C ARG A 385 -6.56 -24.31 15.42
N GLU A 386 -7.40 -24.50 14.41
CA GLU A 386 -7.47 -25.76 13.69
C GLU A 386 -6.23 -25.89 12.78
N GLU A 387 -5.51 -26.99 12.93
CA GLU A 387 -4.38 -27.33 12.06
C GLU A 387 -4.90 -27.76 10.69
N ILE A 388 -4.26 -27.25 9.63
CA ILE A 388 -4.67 -27.55 8.26
C ILE A 388 -4.37 -29.02 7.96
N GLY A 389 -5.41 -29.75 7.59
CA GLY A 389 -5.33 -31.19 7.35
C GLY A 389 -5.68 -32.07 8.54
N SER A 390 -6.03 -31.48 9.69
CA SER A 390 -6.52 -32.24 10.86
C SER A 390 -7.79 -33.04 10.58
N HIS A 391 -8.59 -32.59 9.62
CA HIS A 391 -9.78 -33.26 9.10
C HIS A 391 -9.62 -33.55 7.60
N PRO A 392 -9.63 -34.83 7.17
CA PRO A 392 -9.36 -35.23 5.79
C PRO A 392 -10.50 -34.92 4.80
N ASP A 393 -11.68 -34.53 5.31
CA ASP A 393 -12.88 -34.21 4.55
C ASP A 393 -13.24 -32.71 4.61
N THR A 394 -12.30 -31.88 5.07
CA THR A 394 -12.50 -30.44 5.27
C THR A 394 -11.76 -29.62 4.23
N MET A 395 -12.47 -28.70 3.58
CA MET A 395 -11.88 -27.68 2.72
C MET A 395 -11.53 -26.46 3.59
N TYR A 396 -10.24 -26.14 3.69
CA TYR A 396 -9.76 -25.00 4.45
C TYR A 396 -9.67 -23.77 3.56
N VAL A 397 -10.40 -22.72 3.92
CA VAL A 397 -10.41 -21.45 3.18
C VAL A 397 -10.14 -20.28 4.12
N THR A 398 -9.53 -19.23 3.58
CA THR A 398 -9.27 -17.99 4.32
C THR A 398 -9.33 -16.80 3.38
N ASN A 399 -9.27 -15.59 3.92
CA ASN A 399 -9.31 -14.35 3.17
C ASN A 399 -8.15 -13.42 3.54
N LEU A 400 -7.62 -12.72 2.54
CA LEU A 400 -6.58 -11.71 2.67
C LEU A 400 -7.03 -10.40 1.99
N ARG A 401 -6.38 -9.33 2.39
CA ARG A 401 -6.46 -7.96 1.89
C ARG A 401 -5.08 -7.32 2.05
N ASP A 402 -4.75 -6.31 1.26
CA ASP A 402 -3.56 -5.50 1.51
C ASP A 402 -3.49 -5.10 3.01
N PRO A 403 -2.38 -5.38 3.70
CA PRO A 403 -2.30 -5.17 5.16
C PRO A 403 -2.53 -3.73 5.59
N VAL A 404 -2.09 -2.75 4.80
CA VAL A 404 -2.26 -1.33 5.11
C VAL A 404 -3.73 -0.95 4.95
N GLU A 405 -4.34 -1.33 3.83
CA GLU A 405 -5.77 -1.10 3.58
C GLU A 405 -6.67 -1.84 4.58
N ARG A 406 -6.29 -3.05 4.99
CA ARG A 406 -6.97 -3.82 6.06
C ARG A 406 -6.95 -3.03 7.38
N SER A 407 -5.79 -2.48 7.74
CA SER A 407 -5.61 -1.69 8.97
C SER A 407 -6.39 -0.39 8.93
N ILE A 408 -6.32 0.35 7.80
CA ILE A 408 -7.12 1.56 7.59
C ILE A 408 -8.62 1.23 7.68
N SER A 409 -9.04 0.11 7.10
CA SER A 409 -10.42 -0.37 7.21
C SER A 409 -10.80 -0.73 8.64
N HIS A 410 -9.89 -1.33 9.41
CA HIS A 410 -10.11 -1.58 10.83
C HIS A 410 -10.39 -0.27 11.56
N PHE A 411 -9.50 0.71 11.42
CA PHE A 411 -9.68 2.01 12.03
C PHE A 411 -10.98 2.67 11.61
N LYS A 412 -11.28 2.72 10.31
CA LYS A 412 -12.49 3.37 9.76
C LYS A 412 -13.80 2.87 10.38
N TYR A 413 -13.88 1.59 10.73
CA TYR A 413 -15.11 0.96 11.20
C TYR A 413 -15.14 0.69 12.71
N GLU A 414 -14.01 0.55 13.38
CA GLU A 414 -13.97 0.17 14.80
C GLU A 414 -13.15 1.13 15.67
N GLY A 415 -12.07 1.68 15.14
CA GLY A 415 -11.24 2.64 15.87
C GLY A 415 -11.84 4.04 15.90
N ARG A 416 -12.37 4.49 14.76
CA ARG A 416 -12.75 5.87 14.49
C ARG A 416 -14.00 6.32 15.23
N TRP A 417 -14.98 5.42 15.31
CA TRP A 417 -16.30 5.71 15.85
C TRP A 417 -16.59 4.82 17.05
N ASN A 418 -17.31 5.35 18.04
CA ASN A 418 -17.80 4.52 19.12
C ASN A 418 -19.04 3.74 18.66
N CYS A 419 -18.84 2.58 18.03
CA CYS A 419 -19.93 1.77 17.48
C CYS A 419 -20.99 1.38 18.50
N ARG A 420 -20.62 1.21 19.78
CA ARG A 420 -21.61 0.96 20.84
C ARG A 420 -22.54 2.15 21.05
N GLN A 421 -22.02 3.38 21.03
CA GLN A 421 -22.85 4.58 21.11
C GLN A 421 -23.67 4.79 19.83
N MET A 422 -23.09 4.51 18.66
CA MET A 422 -23.80 4.61 17.39
C MET A 422 -25.03 3.71 17.34
N ILE A 423 -24.91 2.47 17.82
CA ILE A 423 -26.01 1.51 17.77
C ILE A 423 -27.01 1.75 18.91
N LYS A 424 -26.54 1.92 20.15
CA LYS A 424 -27.44 2.11 21.30
C LYS A 424 -28.24 3.40 21.21
N ASN A 425 -27.63 4.46 20.65
CA ASN A 425 -28.23 5.78 20.55
C ASN A 425 -28.39 6.19 19.08
N ALA A 426 -28.78 5.29 18.19
CA ALA A 426 -28.84 5.56 16.75
C ALA A 426 -29.64 6.83 16.39
N SER A 427 -30.69 7.16 17.16
CA SER A 427 -31.48 8.38 16.99
C SER A 427 -30.79 9.67 17.46
N HIS A 428 -29.82 9.57 18.38
CA HIS A 428 -29.16 10.71 19.03
C HIS A 428 -27.67 10.84 18.69
N TYR A 429 -27.05 9.79 18.15
CA TYR A 429 -25.66 9.81 17.73
C TYR A 429 -25.57 10.60 16.42
N ILE A 430 -25.13 11.84 16.52
CA ILE A 430 -24.85 12.69 15.36
C ILE A 430 -23.34 12.62 15.11
N PRO A 431 -22.88 11.96 14.02
CA PRO A 431 -21.48 11.98 13.65
C PRO A 431 -21.00 13.43 13.51
N ASN A 432 -19.82 13.74 14.03
CA ASN A 432 -19.20 15.05 13.88
C ASN A 432 -17.68 14.94 14.02
N LEU A 433 -16.95 16.02 13.71
CA LEU A 433 -15.48 15.99 13.75
C LEU A 433 -14.91 15.76 15.17
N HIS A 434 -15.67 16.09 16.23
CA HIS A 434 -15.19 15.98 17.61
C HIS A 434 -15.30 14.55 18.14
N ASN A 435 -16.31 13.78 17.70
CA ASN A 435 -16.46 12.36 18.06
C ASN A 435 -15.80 11.40 17.05
N ALA A 436 -15.32 11.90 15.91
CA ALA A 436 -14.48 11.16 14.98
C ALA A 436 -13.03 11.14 15.49
N LYS A 437 -12.53 9.98 15.95
CA LYS A 437 -11.11 9.87 16.29
C LYS A 437 -10.24 10.11 15.05
N LYS A 438 -9.10 10.78 15.22
CA LYS A 438 -8.15 10.98 14.12
C LYS A 438 -7.30 9.74 13.93
N PHE A 439 -6.81 9.52 12.71
CA PHE A 439 -5.99 8.35 12.41
C PHE A 439 -4.68 8.36 13.20
N GLU A 440 -4.13 9.55 13.42
CA GLU A 440 -2.91 9.78 14.19
C GLU A 440 -3.08 9.45 15.68
N ASP A 441 -4.31 9.56 16.21
CA ASP A 441 -4.60 9.19 17.60
C ASP A 441 -4.60 7.66 17.79
N TRP A 442 -4.61 6.89 16.69
CA TRP A 442 -4.55 5.43 16.75
C TRP A 442 -3.20 4.93 17.30
N ASP A 443 -2.14 5.72 17.11
CA ASP A 443 -0.83 5.51 17.76
C ASP A 443 -0.92 5.41 19.28
N GLN A 444 -1.81 6.20 19.89
CA GLN A 444 -1.89 6.35 21.34
C GLN A 444 -2.76 5.27 21.99
N THR A 445 -3.58 4.55 21.20
CA THR A 445 -4.63 3.66 21.70
C THR A 445 -4.33 2.17 21.47
N GLY A 446 -3.07 1.82 21.26
CA GLY A 446 -2.69 0.40 21.10
C GLY A 446 -2.76 -0.12 19.67
N GLY A 447 -3.14 0.70 18.68
CA GLY A 447 -3.14 0.30 17.26
C GLY A 447 -1.77 -0.10 16.71
N PHE A 448 -0.69 0.17 17.45
CA PHE A 448 0.68 -0.24 17.14
C PHE A 448 1.40 -0.88 18.33
N VAL A 449 0.70 -1.06 19.45
CA VAL A 449 1.29 -1.67 20.64
C VAL A 449 1.29 -3.18 20.39
N PRO A 450 2.43 -3.87 20.56
CA PRO A 450 2.46 -5.33 20.58
C PRO A 450 1.42 -5.78 21.58
N SER A 451 0.40 -6.52 21.15
CA SER A 451 -0.60 -6.96 22.11
C SER A 451 0.10 -7.77 23.22
N PRO A 452 -0.20 -7.48 24.50
CA PRO A 452 0.40 -8.21 25.59
C PRO A 452 0.09 -9.70 25.40
N CYS A 453 1.14 -10.52 25.33
CA CYS A 453 1.06 -11.96 25.12
C CYS A 453 0.33 -12.70 26.24
N ASP A 454 0.02 -12.01 27.34
CA ASP A 454 -0.45 -12.58 28.60
C ASP A 454 -1.99 -12.59 28.73
N GLU A 455 -2.71 -11.90 27.84
CA GLU A 455 -4.17 -11.99 27.74
C GLU A 455 -4.57 -12.80 26.50
N PRO A 456 -5.76 -13.43 26.46
CA PRO A 456 -6.27 -14.02 25.23
C PRO A 456 -6.40 -12.90 24.18
N PHE A 457 -5.36 -12.72 23.37
CA PHE A 457 -5.31 -11.66 22.38
C PHE A 457 -6.53 -11.78 21.48
N SER A 458 -7.43 -10.80 21.60
CA SER A 458 -8.52 -10.71 20.66
C SER A 458 -7.98 -10.05 19.40
N PHE A 459 -8.03 -10.79 18.29
CA PHE A 459 -7.77 -10.21 16.97
C PHE A 459 -8.81 -9.16 16.58
N ASP A 460 -9.82 -8.92 17.44
CA ASP A 460 -10.74 -7.80 17.34
C ASP A 460 -10.04 -6.45 17.24
N GLU A 461 -8.85 -6.29 17.82
CA GLU A 461 -8.13 -5.01 17.85
C GLU A 461 -6.82 -5.04 17.05
N CYS A 462 -6.54 -6.16 16.37
CA CYS A 462 -5.28 -6.33 15.67
C CYS A 462 -5.19 -5.43 14.42
N ALA A 463 -4.27 -4.48 14.48
CA ALA A 463 -3.96 -3.55 13.39
C ALA A 463 -2.64 -3.88 12.68
N VAL A 464 -1.58 -4.27 13.39
CA VAL A 464 -0.24 -4.45 12.81
C VAL A 464 0.19 -5.91 12.80
N ASN A 465 0.75 -6.37 11.68
CA ASN A 465 1.31 -7.72 11.49
C ASN A 465 0.36 -8.84 11.93
N CYS A 466 -0.92 -8.68 11.60
CA CYS A 466 -1.98 -9.54 12.07
C CYS A 466 -2.04 -10.86 11.34
N TYR A 467 -1.67 -10.92 10.07
CA TYR A 467 -1.65 -12.18 9.34
C TYR A 467 -0.64 -13.14 9.98
N ILE A 468 0.57 -12.66 10.26
CA ILE A 468 1.62 -13.51 10.84
C ILE A 468 1.20 -14.02 12.22
N GLN A 469 0.70 -13.14 13.08
CA GLN A 469 0.20 -13.54 14.42
C GLN A 469 -1.00 -14.49 14.34
N SER A 470 -1.88 -14.29 13.35
CA SER A 470 -3.07 -15.11 13.13
C SER A 470 -2.70 -16.52 12.66
N PHE A 471 -1.89 -16.61 11.61
CA PHE A 471 -1.59 -17.87 10.94
C PHE A 471 -0.49 -18.68 11.62
N SER A 472 0.42 -18.05 12.38
CA SER A 472 1.43 -18.78 13.15
C SER A 472 0.82 -19.75 14.16
N GLY A 473 -0.41 -19.48 14.62
CA GLY A 473 -1.11 -20.30 15.62
C GLY A 473 -0.57 -20.17 17.04
N GLN A 474 0.50 -19.39 17.22
CA GLN A 474 1.16 -19.17 18.51
C GLN A 474 0.67 -17.90 19.19
N GLY A 475 -0.14 -17.08 18.51
CA GLY A 475 -0.56 -15.77 19.00
C GLY A 475 0.61 -14.79 19.04
N CYS A 476 0.67 -13.97 20.08
CA CYS A 476 1.79 -13.07 20.32
C CYS A 476 2.92 -13.87 20.98
N SER A 477 3.90 -14.32 20.20
CA SER A 477 5.09 -14.95 20.76
C SER A 477 6.22 -13.92 20.90
N GLN A 478 7.05 -14.07 21.93
CA GLN A 478 8.30 -13.31 22.08
C GLN A 478 9.41 -13.83 21.14
N ASP A 479 9.14 -14.88 20.37
CA ASP A 479 10.10 -15.42 19.42
C ASP A 479 10.39 -14.43 18.30
N ASP A 480 11.51 -14.65 17.61
CA ASP A 480 11.88 -13.92 16.40
C ASP A 480 10.71 -13.94 15.39
N TRP A 481 10.31 -12.76 14.89
CA TRP A 481 9.29 -12.59 13.85
C TRP A 481 9.52 -13.51 12.65
N LYS A 482 10.77 -13.88 12.38
CA LYS A 482 11.14 -14.85 11.34
C LYS A 482 10.54 -16.25 11.57
N THR A 483 10.50 -16.73 12.81
CA THR A 483 9.91 -18.01 13.16
C THR A 483 8.40 -17.97 12.95
N GLN A 484 7.72 -16.95 13.48
CA GLN A 484 6.28 -16.78 13.27
C GLN A 484 5.92 -16.62 11.80
N TYR A 485 6.73 -15.87 11.04
CA TYR A 485 6.57 -15.71 9.60
C TYR A 485 6.64 -17.06 8.88
N THR A 486 7.64 -17.88 9.21
CA THR A 486 7.83 -19.20 8.59
C THR A 486 6.65 -20.13 8.91
N LEU A 487 6.17 -20.14 10.16
CA LEU A 487 5.01 -20.92 10.58
C LEU A 487 3.72 -20.44 9.89
N ALA A 488 3.50 -19.12 9.85
CA ALA A 488 2.37 -18.52 9.18
C ALA A 488 2.37 -18.85 7.69
N GLN A 489 3.54 -18.85 7.04
CA GLN A 489 3.67 -19.13 5.61
C GLN A 489 3.42 -20.60 5.32
N ASP A 490 4.08 -21.48 6.06
CA ASP A 490 3.88 -22.93 5.97
C ASP A 490 2.41 -23.30 6.17
N ARG A 491 1.71 -22.66 7.13
CA ARG A 491 0.29 -22.91 7.33
C ARG A 491 -0.59 -22.30 6.24
N LEU A 492 -0.38 -21.05 5.85
CA LEU A 492 -1.22 -20.36 4.86
C LEU A 492 -1.19 -21.08 3.50
N PHE A 493 -0.02 -21.53 3.05
CA PHE A 493 0.13 -22.18 1.75
C PHE A 493 -0.47 -23.60 1.70
N ARG A 494 -0.93 -24.14 2.83
CA ARG A 494 -1.68 -25.41 2.90
C ARG A 494 -3.19 -25.25 2.72
N TYR A 495 -3.71 -24.02 2.78
CA TYR A 495 -5.14 -23.77 2.54
C TYR A 495 -5.53 -24.19 1.12
N ASN A 496 -6.80 -24.58 0.93
CA ASN A 496 -7.33 -24.96 -0.38
C ASN A 496 -7.57 -23.75 -1.29
N LEU A 497 -7.94 -22.63 -0.69
CA LEU A 497 -8.24 -21.38 -1.38
C LEU A 497 -7.99 -20.19 -0.43
N ILE A 498 -7.37 -19.15 -0.98
CA ILE A 498 -7.24 -17.85 -0.33
C ILE A 498 -8.04 -16.82 -1.14
N PHE A 499 -9.12 -16.30 -0.56
CA PHE A 499 -9.86 -15.19 -1.14
C PHE A 499 -9.05 -13.90 -1.03
N VAL A 500 -8.96 -13.12 -2.10
CA VAL A 500 -8.24 -11.84 -2.08
C VAL A 500 -9.17 -10.69 -2.36
N TYR A 501 -9.32 -9.82 -1.36
CA TYR A 501 -10.33 -8.77 -1.31
C TYR A 501 -10.27 -7.83 -2.51
N GLU A 502 -9.06 -7.45 -2.92
CA GLU A 502 -8.79 -6.56 -4.06
C GLU A 502 -9.31 -7.11 -5.39
N ARG A 503 -9.59 -8.42 -5.47
CA ARG A 503 -10.13 -9.08 -6.67
C ARG A 503 -11.64 -9.23 -6.64
N PHE A 504 -12.34 -8.83 -5.57
CA PHE A 504 -13.80 -9.00 -5.48
C PHE A 504 -14.58 -8.09 -6.43
N GLU A 505 -13.97 -7.01 -6.91
CA GLU A 505 -14.53 -6.13 -7.94
C GLU A 505 -14.38 -6.69 -9.36
N ASP A 506 -13.47 -7.66 -9.56
CA ASP A 506 -13.25 -8.30 -10.85
C ASP A 506 -14.33 -9.38 -11.10
N PRO A 507 -15.24 -9.18 -12.07
CA PRO A 507 -16.31 -10.13 -12.33
C PRO A 507 -15.78 -11.49 -12.82
N THR A 508 -14.59 -11.54 -13.42
CA THR A 508 -13.98 -12.80 -13.87
C THR A 508 -13.41 -13.61 -12.71
N TYR A 509 -12.81 -12.96 -11.70
CA TYR A 509 -12.41 -13.59 -10.44
C TYR A 509 -13.62 -14.14 -9.71
N VAL A 510 -14.67 -13.32 -9.56
CA VAL A 510 -15.92 -13.72 -8.90
C VAL A 510 -16.53 -14.94 -9.60
N LYS A 511 -16.60 -14.92 -10.93
CA LYS A 511 -17.09 -16.06 -11.71
C LYS A 511 -16.24 -17.31 -11.52
N ALA A 512 -14.92 -17.19 -11.46
CA ALA A 512 -14.02 -18.32 -11.22
C ALA A 512 -14.21 -18.92 -9.82
N ILE A 513 -14.41 -18.09 -8.79
CA ILE A 513 -14.76 -18.53 -7.43
C ILE A 513 -16.12 -19.25 -7.41
N GLU A 514 -17.13 -18.68 -8.06
CA GLU A 514 -18.46 -19.29 -8.18
C GLU A 514 -18.39 -20.67 -8.86
N GLN A 515 -17.59 -20.80 -9.92
CA GLN A 515 -17.33 -22.07 -10.59
C GLN A 515 -16.52 -23.06 -9.74
N PHE A 516 -15.56 -22.57 -8.94
CA PHE A 516 -14.80 -23.38 -7.98
C PHE A 516 -15.71 -23.98 -6.91
N PHE A 517 -16.78 -23.29 -6.50
CA PHE A 517 -17.75 -23.87 -5.57
C PHE A 517 -18.96 -24.50 -6.23
N GLY A 518 -19.13 -24.40 -7.55
CA GLY A 518 -20.32 -24.88 -8.25
C GLY A 518 -21.61 -24.13 -7.83
N VAL A 519 -21.52 -22.84 -7.50
CA VAL A 519 -22.66 -22.01 -7.08
C VAL A 519 -22.66 -20.71 -7.87
N GLU A 520 -23.77 -20.40 -8.55
CA GLU A 520 -23.89 -19.18 -9.36
C GLU A 520 -24.56 -18.02 -8.62
N LYS A 521 -24.15 -16.79 -8.96
CA LYS A 521 -24.79 -15.52 -8.53
C LYS A 521 -25.01 -15.46 -7.02
N ALA A 522 -24.01 -15.89 -6.27
CA ALA A 522 -24.00 -16.00 -4.82
C ALA A 522 -23.01 -15.05 -4.17
N PHE A 523 -21.94 -14.71 -4.90
CA PHE A 523 -20.88 -13.85 -4.40
C PHE A 523 -21.34 -12.38 -4.36
N ASN A 524 -20.70 -11.55 -3.54
CA ASN A 524 -20.97 -10.10 -3.41
C ASN A 524 -22.40 -9.72 -2.99
N GLN A 525 -23.12 -10.60 -2.30
CA GLN A 525 -24.38 -10.20 -1.66
C GLN A 525 -24.12 -9.17 -0.56
N GLU A 526 -24.95 -8.12 -0.51
CA GLU A 526 -24.84 -7.09 0.52
C GLU A 526 -24.93 -7.72 1.92
N SER A 527 -24.01 -7.33 2.78
CA SER A 527 -23.96 -7.80 4.16
C SER A 527 -24.06 -6.64 5.14
N ASN A 528 -24.98 -6.79 6.09
CA ASN A 528 -25.06 -5.93 7.25
C ASN A 528 -24.07 -6.49 8.27
N TYR A 529 -23.11 -5.66 8.66
CA TYR A 529 -22.21 -5.95 9.77
C TYR A 529 -22.47 -4.95 10.90
N TRP A 530 -22.02 -5.29 12.10
CA TRP A 530 -22.17 -4.44 13.28
C TRP A 530 -21.68 -3.01 13.00
N CYS A 531 -22.53 -2.02 13.30
CA CYS A 531 -22.39 -0.59 13.00
C CYS A 531 -22.06 -0.24 11.53
N GLY A 532 -22.17 -1.18 10.61
CA GLY A 532 -21.70 -1.02 9.23
C GLY A 532 -22.42 0.08 8.47
N PRO A 533 -23.76 0.04 8.37
CA PRO A 533 -24.54 1.08 7.71
C PRO A 533 -24.29 2.48 8.33
N GLU A 534 -24.32 2.57 9.65
CA GLU A 534 -24.17 3.83 10.38
C GLU A 534 -22.74 4.38 10.24
N ALA A 535 -21.70 3.54 10.39
CA ALA A 535 -20.31 3.94 10.21
C ALA A 535 -20.00 4.31 8.75
N LYS A 536 -20.61 3.62 7.78
CA LYS A 536 -20.50 3.97 6.35
C LYS A 536 -21.11 5.34 6.08
N GLN A 537 -22.28 5.64 6.67
CA GLN A 537 -22.90 6.95 6.58
C GLN A 537 -22.06 8.04 7.27
N ALA A 538 -21.57 7.78 8.49
CA ALA A 538 -20.70 8.69 9.23
C ALA A 538 -19.41 9.00 8.46
N ASN A 539 -18.76 7.97 7.89
CA ASN A 539 -17.56 8.12 7.05
C ASN A 539 -17.85 8.84 5.73
N LYS A 540 -19.08 8.82 5.22
CA LYS A 540 -19.48 9.62 4.05
C LYS A 540 -19.61 11.11 4.40
N LEU A 541 -20.18 11.42 5.57
CA LEU A 541 -20.35 12.79 6.05
C LEU A 541 -19.02 13.42 6.50
N TYR A 542 -18.18 12.63 7.16
CA TYR A 542 -16.87 13.04 7.64
C TYR A 542 -15.83 12.04 7.14
N PRO A 543 -15.35 12.18 5.88
CA PRO A 543 -14.33 11.30 5.32
C PRO A 543 -13.09 11.20 6.19
N LEU A 544 -12.43 10.04 6.15
CA LEU A 544 -11.16 9.88 6.86
C LEU A 544 -10.08 10.60 6.08
N THR A 545 -9.47 11.62 6.67
CA THR A 545 -8.28 12.26 6.13
C THR A 545 -7.07 11.64 6.82
N THR A 546 -6.22 10.97 6.03
CA THR A 546 -4.97 10.38 6.50
C THR A 546 -3.80 11.18 5.97
N LYS A 547 -2.88 11.58 6.83
CA LYS A 547 -1.60 12.16 6.42
C LYS A 547 -0.71 11.08 5.78
N PHE A 548 0.07 11.48 4.78
CA PHE A 548 0.97 10.57 4.07
C PHE A 548 1.99 9.92 5.01
N GLU A 549 2.51 10.69 5.97
CA GLU A 549 3.46 10.23 6.98
C GLU A 549 2.89 9.11 7.87
N ALA A 550 1.59 9.19 8.19
CA ALA A 550 0.90 8.17 8.98
C ALA A 550 0.72 6.87 8.19
N ILE A 551 0.49 6.97 6.87
CA ILE A 551 0.41 5.80 5.99
C ILE A 551 1.79 5.13 5.88
N LEU A 552 2.86 5.90 5.64
CA LEU A 552 4.23 5.37 5.57
C LEU A 552 4.65 4.68 6.88
N LYS A 553 4.28 5.28 8.01
CA LYS A 553 4.51 4.69 9.33
C LYS A 553 3.77 3.36 9.48
N LEU A 554 2.48 3.32 9.11
CA LEU A 554 1.68 2.10 9.17
C LEU A 554 2.21 1.00 8.24
N GLU A 555 2.67 1.38 7.05
CA GLU A 555 3.29 0.47 6.09
C GLU A 555 4.58 -0.14 6.66
N LYS A 556 5.45 0.68 7.26
CA LYS A 556 6.67 0.20 7.92
C LYS A 556 6.34 -0.78 9.04
N LEU A 557 5.33 -0.48 9.84
CA LEU A 557 4.91 -1.33 10.96
C LEU A 557 4.31 -2.64 10.46
N ASN A 558 3.59 -2.63 9.34
CA ASN A 558 3.07 -3.83 8.65
C ASN A 558 4.06 -4.45 7.65
N SER A 559 5.36 -4.16 7.73
CA SER A 559 6.34 -4.64 6.73
C SER A 559 6.36 -6.16 6.59
N MET A 560 6.19 -6.89 7.70
CA MET A 560 6.17 -8.34 7.68
C MET A 560 4.90 -8.88 7.03
N ASP A 561 3.72 -8.37 7.42
CA ASP A 561 2.46 -8.72 6.75
C ASP A 561 2.44 -8.31 5.28
N LYS A 562 3.09 -7.19 4.91
CA LYS A 562 3.19 -6.72 3.51
C LYS A 562 4.00 -7.68 2.67
N ARG A 563 5.14 -8.13 3.20
CA ARG A 563 5.94 -9.18 2.58
C ARG A 563 5.13 -10.48 2.46
N PHE A 564 4.51 -10.91 3.55
CA PHE A 564 3.68 -12.11 3.61
C PHE A 564 2.54 -12.10 2.58
N TYR A 565 1.80 -11.01 2.52
CA TYR A 565 0.72 -10.78 1.56
C TYR A 565 1.25 -10.81 0.13
N LYS A 566 2.34 -10.07 -0.16
CA LYS A 566 2.95 -10.04 -1.49
C LYS A 566 3.37 -11.44 -1.95
N GLU A 567 4.04 -12.22 -1.11
CA GLU A 567 4.41 -13.60 -1.44
C GLU A 567 3.19 -14.51 -1.66
N ALA A 568 2.09 -14.27 -0.94
CA ALA A 568 0.84 -15.00 -1.15
C ALA A 568 0.12 -14.61 -2.46
N VAL A 569 0.30 -13.40 -2.99
CA VAL A 569 -0.46 -12.91 -4.16
C VAL A 569 0.39 -12.60 -5.40
N SER A 570 1.72 -12.76 -5.34
CA SER A 570 2.66 -12.38 -6.41
C SER A 570 2.45 -13.11 -7.74
N CYS A 571 1.68 -14.20 -7.73
CA CYS A 571 1.32 -14.92 -8.94
C CYS A 571 0.27 -14.20 -9.82
N TRP A 572 -0.17 -13.00 -9.43
CA TRP A 572 -1.08 -12.15 -10.21
C TRP A 572 -0.46 -10.81 -10.64
N ASP A 573 0.86 -10.69 -10.66
CA ASP A 573 1.54 -9.45 -11.07
C ASP A 573 1.31 -9.10 -12.56
N ASP A 574 0.69 -9.98 -13.35
CA ASP A 574 0.29 -9.72 -14.73
C ASP A 574 -1.18 -9.29 -14.82
N ASP A 575 -1.44 -8.09 -15.35
CA ASP A 575 -2.78 -7.49 -15.56
C ASP A 575 -3.74 -8.33 -16.44
N ALA A 576 -3.26 -9.44 -17.00
CA ALA A 576 -4.01 -10.37 -17.85
C ALA A 576 -4.18 -11.76 -17.22
N ALA A 577 -4.19 -11.86 -15.89
CA ALA A 577 -4.35 -13.14 -15.20
C ALA A 577 -5.71 -13.78 -15.51
N GLU A 578 -5.72 -14.78 -16.39
CA GLU A 578 -6.87 -15.68 -16.55
C GLU A 578 -7.00 -16.56 -15.30
N TYR A 579 -8.12 -16.45 -14.58
CA TYR A 579 -8.40 -17.24 -13.38
C TYR A 579 -8.75 -18.68 -13.74
N SER A 580 -7.72 -19.50 -13.88
CA SER A 580 -7.78 -20.93 -14.23
C SER A 580 -8.11 -21.82 -13.02
N PHE A 581 -9.14 -21.45 -12.25
CA PHE A 581 -9.55 -22.21 -11.06
C PHE A 581 -10.22 -23.53 -11.46
N PRO A 582 -9.93 -24.65 -10.77
CA PRO A 582 -10.59 -25.91 -11.07
C PRO A 582 -12.07 -25.80 -10.72
N LYS A 583 -12.94 -26.30 -11.60
CA LYS A 583 -14.39 -26.23 -11.41
C LYS A 583 -14.86 -27.37 -10.51
N ALA A 584 -15.85 -27.11 -9.66
CA ALA A 584 -16.47 -28.17 -8.86
C ALA A 584 -17.13 -29.21 -9.78
N SER A 585 -16.84 -30.48 -9.53
CA SER A 585 -17.56 -31.62 -10.09
C SER A 585 -18.68 -32.07 -9.13
N ALA A 586 -19.58 -32.93 -9.59
CA ALA A 586 -20.63 -33.53 -8.76
C ALA A 586 -20.07 -34.29 -7.54
N ASP A 587 -18.84 -34.80 -7.65
CA ASP A 587 -18.16 -35.58 -6.60
C ASP A 587 -17.23 -34.71 -5.73
N THR A 588 -17.18 -33.39 -5.92
CA THR A 588 -16.29 -32.53 -5.13
C THR A 588 -16.78 -32.39 -3.69
N PHE A 589 -18.10 -32.33 -3.50
CA PHE A 589 -18.74 -32.21 -2.19
C PHE A 589 -19.65 -33.40 -1.93
N ALA A 590 -19.59 -33.96 -0.73
CA ALA A 590 -20.46 -35.06 -0.32
C ALA A 590 -21.43 -34.60 0.77
N PRO A 591 -22.75 -34.79 0.57
CA PRO A 591 -23.74 -34.38 1.56
C PRO A 591 -23.55 -35.16 2.87
N GLN A 592 -23.73 -34.48 3.99
CA GLN A 592 -23.73 -35.15 5.29
C GLN A 592 -25.06 -35.88 5.50
N ASN A 593 -25.02 -37.20 5.67
CA ASN A 593 -26.23 -38.03 5.81
C ASN A 593 -27.06 -37.74 7.08
N ASN A 594 -26.55 -36.96 8.05
CA ASN A 594 -27.16 -36.82 9.39
C ASN A 594 -27.07 -35.42 10.02
N SER A 595 -26.67 -34.37 9.31
CA SER A 595 -26.60 -33.04 9.94
C SER A 595 -27.99 -32.40 10.01
N LYS A 596 -28.62 -32.47 11.19
CA LYS A 596 -29.56 -31.41 11.56
C LYS A 596 -28.75 -30.11 11.52
N ILE A 597 -29.07 -29.23 10.57
CA ILE A 597 -28.55 -27.87 10.55
C ILE A 597 -29.04 -27.21 11.84
N THR A 598 -28.23 -27.24 12.89
CA THR A 598 -28.50 -26.52 14.14
C THR A 598 -28.34 -25.05 13.79
N GLY A 599 -29.48 -24.40 13.57
CA GLY A 599 -29.58 -23.00 13.20
C GLY A 599 -29.23 -22.06 14.34
N ASP A 600 -28.02 -22.16 14.88
CA ASP A 600 -27.48 -21.14 15.77
C ASP A 600 -27.13 -19.91 14.92
N VAL A 601 -28.18 -19.13 14.67
CA VAL A 601 -28.14 -17.78 14.12
C VAL A 601 -27.70 -16.88 15.27
N TYR A 602 -26.40 -16.53 15.29
CA TYR A 602 -25.88 -15.41 16.06
C TYR A 602 -26.23 -14.07 15.41
#